data_AF-A0A1H5EPG6-F1
#
_entry.id   AF-A0A1H5EPG6-F1
#
_cell.length_a   1.000
_cell.length_b   1.000
_cell.length_c   1.000
_cell.angle_alpha   90.00
_cell.angle_beta   90.00
_cell.angle_gamma   90.00
#
_symmetry.space_group_name_H-M   'P 1'
#
loop_
_entity.id
_entity.type
_entity.pdbx_description
1 polymer ?
#
loop_
_entity_poly.entity_id
_entity_poly.type
_entity_poly.pdbx_seq_one_letter_code
_entity_poly.pdbx_strand_id
1 'polypeptide(L)' 'MSDPPFDAVLCDFDGVLRLWDPDGMTALDRELGVPGGTLASAAFRPGLLNEAVTGQISDDQLRSTLTPLLA' A
#
# COMPACT_ATOMS: atom_id res chain seq x y z
N MET A 1 -4.67 -38.12 -11.04
CA MET A 1 -4.43 -36.69 -10.78
C MET A 1 -4.02 -36.60 -9.32
N SER A 2 -2.85 -36.04 -9.02
CA SER A 2 -2.41 -35.86 -7.62
C SER A 2 -3.29 -34.82 -6.94
N ASP A 3 -3.52 -34.97 -5.64
CA ASP A 3 -4.20 -33.95 -4.85
C ASP A 3 -3.45 -32.61 -4.95
N PRO A 4 -4.17 -31.47 -4.91
CA PRO A 4 -3.53 -30.16 -4.93
C PRO A 4 -2.61 -30.00 -3.71
N PRO A 5 -1.51 -29.24 -3.83
CA PRO A 5 -0.56 -29.05 -2.74
C PRO A 5 -1.14 -28.29 -1.53
N PHE A 6 -2.30 -27.66 -1.70
CA PHE A 6 -3.01 -26.92 -0.65
C PHE A 6 -4.53 -27.12 -0.80
N ASP A 7 -5.22 -27.25 0.34
CA ASP A 7 -6.69 -27.40 0.40
C ASP A 7 -7.45 -26.07 0.22
N ALA A 8 -6.79 -24.94 0.48
CA ALA A 8 -7.37 -23.60 0.41
C ALA A 8 -6.32 -22.52 0.11
N VAL A 9 -6.80 -21.36 -0.36
CA VAL A 9 -6.01 -20.15 -0.60
C VAL A 9 -6.73 -18.97 0.04
N LEU A 10 -6.02 -18.19 0.86
CA LEU A 10 -6.52 -16.93 1.39
C LEU A 10 -6.11 -15.79 0.45
N CYS A 11 -7.08 -15.13 -0.16
CA CYS A 11 -6.85 -13.99 -1.03
C CYS A 11 -7.14 -12.66 -0.31
N ASP A 12 -6.72 -11.56 -0.93
CA ASP A 12 -7.13 -10.21 -0.54
C ASP A 12 -8.67 -10.03 -0.67
N PHE A 13 -9.20 -8.90 -0.21
CA PHE A 13 -10.64 -8.61 -0.17
C PHE A 13 -11.34 -8.77 -1.52
N ASP A 14 -10.64 -8.50 -2.63
CA ASP A 14 -11.15 -8.62 -4.00
C ASP A 14 -10.96 -10.02 -4.61
N GLY A 15 -10.49 -11.00 -3.82
CA GLY A 15 -10.27 -12.37 -4.28
C GLY A 15 -8.93 -12.59 -4.99
N VAL A 16 -8.03 -11.59 -4.99
CA VAL A 16 -6.74 -11.65 -5.70
C VAL A 16 -5.56 -11.88 -4.75
N LEU A 17 -4.61 -12.71 -5.17
CA LEU A 17 -3.26 -12.73 -4.61
C LEU A 17 -2.38 -11.75 -5.39
N ARG A 18 -1.78 -10.78 -4.70
CA ARG A 18 -0.93 -9.76 -5.32
C ARG A 18 0.53 -10.05 -5.02
N LEU A 19 1.33 -10.16 -6.09
CA LEU A 19 2.78 -10.10 -5.98
C LEU A 19 3.20 -8.65 -6.23
N TRP A 20 3.57 -7.95 -5.16
CA TRP A 20 4.08 -6.59 -5.25
C TRP A 20 5.59 -6.60 -5.45
N ASP A 21 6.08 -5.79 -6.36
CA ASP A 21 7.52 -5.52 -6.47
C ASP A 21 7.97 -4.75 -5.22
N PRO A 22 8.87 -5.32 -4.39
CA PRO A 22 9.35 -4.64 -3.18
C PRO A 22 10.11 -3.35 -3.49
N ASP A 23 10.62 -3.15 -4.71
CA ASP A 23 11.34 -1.93 -5.10
C ASP A 23 10.41 -0.85 -5.70
N GLY A 24 9.12 -1.15 -5.93
CA GLY A 24 8.23 -0.27 -6.71
C GLY A 24 8.13 1.17 -6.20
N MET A 25 7.99 1.38 -4.88
CA MET A 25 7.93 2.73 -4.29
C MET A 25 9.29 3.44 -4.34
N THR A 26 10.38 2.72 -4.07
CA THR A 26 11.75 3.27 -4.10
C THR A 26 12.14 3.65 -5.53
N ALA A 27 11.76 2.85 -6.52
CA ALA A 27 11.97 3.15 -7.94
C ALA A 27 11.23 4.43 -8.34
N LEU A 28 10.00 4.63 -7.85
CA LEU A 28 9.22 5.83 -8.12
C LEU A 28 9.78 7.06 -7.40
N ASP A 29 10.24 6.92 -6.14
CA ASP A 29 10.94 8.01 -5.43
C ASP A 29 12.13 8.51 -6.26
N ARG A 30 12.93 7.58 -6.83
CA ARG A 30 14.07 7.90 -7.70
C ARG A 30 13.64 8.58 -9.01
N GLU A 31 12.59 8.09 -9.65
CA GLU A 31 12.06 8.68 -10.90
C GLU A 31 11.59 10.12 -10.70
N LEU A 32 10.96 10.41 -9.55
CA LEU A 32 10.48 11.73 -9.17
C LEU A 32 11.56 12.63 -8.58
N GLY A 33 12.77 12.10 -8.34
CA GLY A 33 13.89 12.86 -7.77
C GLY A 33 13.71 13.23 -6.29
N VAL A 34 12.85 12.52 -5.56
CA VAL A 34 12.62 12.72 -4.11
C VAL A 34 13.53 11.78 -3.30
N PRO A 35 13.76 12.07 -2.00
CA PRO A 35 14.50 11.15 -1.13
C PRO A 35 13.87 9.76 -1.11
N GLY A 36 14.69 8.71 -1.13
CA GLY A 36 14.20 7.34 -1.03
C GLY A 36 13.45 7.09 0.27
N GLY A 37 12.29 6.43 0.17
CA GLY A 37 11.37 6.18 1.28
C GLY A 37 10.33 7.27 1.50
N THR A 38 10.31 8.33 0.67
CA THR A 38 9.31 9.43 0.78
C THR A 38 7.90 8.88 0.63
N LEU A 39 7.64 8.13 -0.45
CA LEU A 39 6.32 7.53 -0.68
C LEU A 39 5.92 6.55 0.41
N ALA A 40 6.83 5.66 0.83
CA ALA A 40 6.55 4.68 1.87
C ALA A 40 6.24 5.35 3.23
N SER A 41 6.99 6.40 3.59
CA SER A 41 6.76 7.15 4.83
C SER A 41 5.40 7.86 4.84
N ALA A 42 4.97 8.39 3.71
CA ALA A 42 3.65 8.99 3.57
C ALA A 42 2.54 7.92 3.64
N ALA A 43 2.61 6.90 2.77
CA ALA A 43 1.57 5.88 2.64
C ALA A 43 1.35 5.06 3.92
N PHE A 44 2.43 4.73 4.65
CA PHE A 44 2.37 3.91 5.87
C PHE A 44 2.48 4.73 7.15
N ARG A 45 2.11 6.02 7.11
CA ARG A 45 2.17 6.89 8.28
C ARG A 45 1.38 6.29 9.45
N PRO A 46 2.00 6.08 10.62
CA PRO A 46 1.31 5.56 11.78
C PRO A 46 0.11 6.41 12.19
N GLY A 47 -0.96 5.77 12.66
CA GLY A 47 -2.23 6.43 12.97
C GLY A 47 -3.10 6.62 11.73
N LEU A 48 -2.60 7.34 10.72
CA LEU A 48 -3.36 7.65 9.51
C LEU A 48 -3.69 6.41 8.68
N LEU A 49 -2.73 5.49 8.54
CA LEU A 49 -2.98 4.20 7.88
C LEU A 49 -4.09 3.42 8.58
N ASN A 50 -4.04 3.34 9.92
CA ASN A 50 -5.02 2.59 10.70
C ASN A 50 -6.42 3.19 10.55
N GLU A 51 -6.54 4.51 10.63
CA GLU A 51 -7.82 5.20 10.44
C GLU A 51 -8.41 4.95 9.03
N ALA A 52 -7.57 4.96 8.00
CA ALA A 52 -8.01 4.70 6.63
C ALA A 52 -8.49 3.25 6.44
N VAL A 53 -7.67 2.26 6.82
CA VAL A 53 -7.99 0.84 6.57
C VAL A 53 -9.14 0.33 7.46
N THR A 54 -9.42 1.02 8.57
CA THR A 54 -10.58 0.73 9.44
C THR A 54 -11.81 1.59 9.11
N GLY A 55 -11.72 2.44 8.08
CA GLY A 55 -12.84 3.27 7.61
C GLY A 55 -13.22 4.43 8.54
N GLN A 56 -12.34 4.85 9.45
CA GLN A 56 -12.56 6.05 10.29
C GLN A 56 -12.45 7.35 9.48
N ILE A 57 -11.68 7.32 8.39
CA ILE A 57 -11.60 8.41 7.40
C ILE A 57 -11.87 7.86 6.00
N SER A 58 -12.38 8.72 5.11
CA SER A 58 -12.57 8.38 3.70
C SER A 58 -11.25 8.40 2.92
N ASP A 59 -11.24 7.78 1.73
CA ASP A 59 -10.12 7.87 0.78
C ASP A 59 -9.80 9.34 0.42
N ASP A 60 -10.82 10.18 0.20
CA ASP A 60 -10.62 11.59 -0.10
C ASP A 60 -9.96 12.35 1.07
N GLN A 61 -10.36 12.04 2.31
CA GLN A 61 -9.73 12.61 3.51
C GLN A 61 -8.29 12.15 3.65
N LEU A 62 -8.03 10.86 3.43
CA LEU A 62 -6.68 10.30 3.43
C LEU A 62 -5.80 11.00 2.40
N ARG A 63 -6.22 11.06 1.13
CA ARG A 63 -5.45 11.69 0.04
C ARG A 63 -5.16 13.15 0.32
N SER A 64 -6.18 13.91 0.73
CA SER A 64 -6.02 15.33 1.07
C SER A 64 -5.04 15.54 2.22
N THR A 65 -4.98 14.61 3.18
CA THR A 65 -4.02 14.64 4.30
C THR A 65 -2.60 14.25 3.86
N LEU A 66 -2.46 13.31 2.93
CA LEU A 66 -1.17 12.80 2.45
C LEU A 66 -0.49 13.73 1.44
N THR A 67 -1.24 14.39 0.55
CA THR A 67 -0.66 15.20 -0.55
C THR A 67 0.38 16.23 -0.08
N PRO A 68 0.17 17.00 1.01
CA PRO A 68 1.17 17.96 1.48
C PRO A 68 2.46 17.32 2.00
N LEU A 69 2.45 16.02 2.30
CA LEU A 69 3.62 15.26 2.79
C LEU A 69 4.51 14.73 1.66
N LEU A 70 4.07 14.88 0.40
CA LEU A 70 4.74 14.41 -0.81
C LEU A 70 5.36 15.55 -1.63
N ALA A 71 5.31 16.79 -1.13
CA ALA A 71 5.89 18.00 -1.74
C ALA A 71 7.19 18.39 -1.05
#